data_AF-A0ABD5LTZ2-F1
#
_entry.id   AF-A0ABD5LTZ2-F1
#
_cell.length_a   1.000
_cell.length_b   1.000
_cell.length_c   1.000
_cell.angle_alpha   90.00
_cell.angle_beta   90.00
_cell.angle_gamma   90.00
#
_symmetry.space_group_name_H-M   'P 1'
#
loop_
_entity.id
_entity.type
_entity.pdbx_description
1 polymer ?
#
loop_
_entity_poly.entity_id
_entity_poly.type
_entity_poly.pdbx_seq_one_letter_code
_entity_poly.pdbx_strand_id
1 'polypeptide(L)'
;MRKTNLPFFTVWGSKGVVDEGHQQYGGILFGELSNPQGLDYIINSDLIISLGVSWDEVNTAGFTFDVPTQNCYQFYDTYSLIEEEKIYGVSLLDMPNALLALDYLYPHNIALLPQKIVPPDWQGLIKIDSIPLLLDKVLDDNSVILAEAGNAFYVLLIIYFLVTVN
;
A
#
# COMPACT_ATOMS: atom_id res chain seq x y z
N MET A 1 -0.47 -10.50 -8.43
CA MET A 1 0.34 -10.73 -7.20
C MET A 1 0.68 -12.20 -7.02
N ARG A 2 -0.24 -13.09 -6.61
CA ARG A 2 0.07 -14.53 -6.37
C ARG A 2 0.72 -15.26 -7.56
N LYS A 3 0.32 -14.94 -8.80
CA LYS A 3 0.90 -15.55 -10.01
C LYS A 3 2.35 -15.12 -10.27
N THR A 4 2.65 -13.83 -10.09
CA THR A 4 3.91 -13.22 -10.52
C THR A 4 4.90 -13.04 -9.37
N ASN A 5 4.49 -13.21 -8.11
CA ASN A 5 5.28 -12.92 -6.91
C ASN A 5 5.84 -11.48 -6.86
N LEU A 6 5.26 -10.55 -7.62
CA LEU A 6 5.71 -9.16 -7.62
C LEU A 6 5.42 -8.48 -6.27
N PRO A 7 6.36 -7.67 -5.77
CA PRO A 7 6.14 -6.69 -4.70
C PRO A 7 4.95 -5.80 -5.01
N PHE A 8 4.16 -5.46 -4.01
CA PHE A 8 3.07 -4.51 -4.18
C PHE A 8 2.81 -3.69 -2.93
N PHE A 9 2.32 -2.48 -3.17
CA PHE A 9 2.05 -1.48 -2.17
C PHE A 9 0.69 -0.87 -2.45
N THR A 10 0.07 -0.28 -1.45
CA THR A 10 -1.15 0.50 -1.61
C THR A 10 -0.88 1.96 -1.31
N VAL A 11 -1.75 2.86 -1.76
CA VAL A 11 -1.83 4.19 -1.15
C VAL A 11 -2.91 4.16 -0.09
N TRP A 12 -2.98 5.19 0.76
CA TRP A 12 -3.87 5.15 1.92
C TRP A 12 -5.35 4.95 1.56
N GLY A 13 -5.79 5.53 0.44
CA GLY A 13 -7.17 5.41 -0.03
C GLY A 13 -7.54 4.01 -0.55
N SER A 14 -6.57 3.12 -0.77
CA SER A 14 -6.79 1.75 -1.22
C SER A 14 -6.51 0.70 -0.14
N LYS A 15 -6.51 1.10 1.15
CA LYS A 15 -6.42 0.17 2.26
C LYS A 15 -7.55 -0.88 2.18
N GLY A 16 -7.21 -2.15 2.40
CA GLY A 16 -8.16 -3.28 2.33
C GLY A 16 -8.56 -3.72 0.92
N VAL A 17 -8.08 -3.08 -0.16
CA VAL A 17 -8.36 -3.54 -1.54
C VAL A 17 -7.59 -4.82 -1.90
N VAL A 18 -6.46 -5.06 -1.22
CA VAL A 18 -5.58 -6.21 -1.43
C VAL A 18 -5.34 -6.96 -0.13
N ASP A 19 -4.89 -8.20 -0.24
CA ASP A 19 -4.47 -9.05 0.89
C ASP A 19 -3.16 -8.50 1.49
N GLU A 20 -3.29 -7.76 2.59
CA GLU A 20 -2.18 -7.17 3.34
C GLU A 20 -1.33 -8.23 4.10
N GLY A 21 -1.83 -9.47 4.23
CA GLY A 21 -1.08 -10.58 4.81
C GLY A 21 -0.13 -11.29 3.83
N HIS A 22 -0.16 -10.91 2.54
CA HIS A 22 0.70 -11.50 1.53
C HIS A 22 2.19 -11.17 1.79
N GLN A 23 3.09 -12.14 1.60
CA GLN A 23 4.54 -11.99 1.82
C GLN A 23 5.24 -10.94 0.93
N GLN A 24 4.54 -10.44 -0.09
CA GLN A 24 5.02 -9.43 -1.04
C GLN A 24 4.34 -8.07 -0.83
N TYR A 25 3.49 -7.95 0.20
CA TYR A 25 2.85 -6.69 0.52
C TYR A 25 3.82 -5.80 1.30
N GLY A 26 4.20 -4.69 0.70
CA GLY A 26 5.20 -3.79 1.26
C GLY A 26 4.65 -2.65 2.12
N GLY A 27 3.33 -2.61 2.31
CA GLY A 27 2.65 -1.60 3.11
C GLY A 27 1.99 -0.50 2.28
N ILE A 28 1.50 0.51 3.00
CA ILE A 28 0.88 1.72 2.47
C ILE A 28 1.95 2.79 2.27
N LEU A 29 1.88 3.43 1.11
CA LEU A 29 2.57 4.66 0.76
C LEU A 29 1.72 5.85 1.19
N PHE A 30 2.31 6.72 1.99
CA PHE A 30 1.73 7.96 2.48
C PHE A 30 2.83 9.01 2.75
N GLY A 31 3.66 9.27 1.74
CA GLY A 31 4.79 10.19 1.83
C GLY A 31 5.74 9.88 3.00
N GLU A 32 6.17 10.91 3.73
CA GLU A 32 7.06 10.78 4.89
C GLU A 32 6.50 9.91 6.02
N LEU A 33 5.19 9.67 6.05
CA LEU A 33 4.53 8.80 7.03
C LEU A 33 4.55 7.32 6.64
N SER A 34 5.09 7.00 5.45
CA SER A 34 5.29 5.61 5.01
C SER A 34 6.30 4.88 5.90
N ASN A 35 6.33 3.55 5.81
CA ASN A 35 7.50 2.80 6.27
C ASN A 35 8.73 3.26 5.46
N PRO A 36 9.81 3.76 6.10
CA PRO A 36 10.99 4.22 5.38
C PRO A 36 11.55 3.17 4.43
N GLN A 37 11.58 1.89 4.84
CA GLN A 37 12.08 0.81 3.99
C GLN A 37 11.16 0.58 2.77
N GLY A 38 9.85 0.75 2.94
CA GLY A 38 8.88 0.62 1.85
C GLY A 38 8.96 1.79 0.86
N LEU A 39 9.11 3.01 1.38
CA LEU A 39 9.31 4.20 0.55
C LEU A 39 10.64 4.12 -0.22
N ASP A 40 11.73 3.75 0.46
CA ASP A 40 13.03 3.52 -0.17
C ASP A 40 12.95 2.43 -1.24
N TYR A 41 12.19 1.34 -1.00
CA TYR A 41 11.99 0.28 -1.98
C TYR A 41 11.36 0.81 -3.28
N ILE A 42 10.33 1.65 -3.16
CA ILE A 42 9.66 2.26 -4.31
C ILE A 42 10.59 3.23 -5.04
N ILE A 43 11.24 4.15 -4.31
CA ILE A 43 12.11 5.17 -4.90
C ILE A 43 13.29 4.54 -5.66
N ASN A 44 13.81 3.41 -5.18
CA ASN A 44 14.94 2.70 -5.80
C ASN A 44 14.51 1.58 -6.75
N SER A 45 13.22 1.41 -7.03
CA SER A 45 12.74 0.40 -7.98
C SER A 45 13.10 0.81 -9.41
N ASP A 46 13.56 -0.12 -10.24
CA ASP A 46 13.86 0.16 -11.66
C ASP A 46 12.61 0.36 -12.52
N LEU A 47 11.46 -0.15 -12.07
CA LEU A 47 10.15 -0.02 -12.71
C LEU A 47 9.04 -0.04 -11.67
N ILE A 48 8.12 0.91 -11.76
CA ILE A 48 6.91 1.00 -10.96
C ILE A 48 5.71 0.86 -11.90
N ILE A 49 4.76 0.01 -11.53
CA ILE A 49 3.48 -0.12 -12.20
C ILE A 49 2.42 0.43 -11.25
N SER A 50 1.92 1.62 -11.57
CA SER A 50 0.89 2.30 -10.79
C SER A 50 -0.48 2.00 -11.38
N LEU A 51 -1.40 1.50 -10.53
CA LEU A 51 -2.77 1.17 -10.92
C LEU A 51 -3.74 2.13 -10.23
N GLY A 52 -4.24 3.11 -10.96
CA GLY A 52 -5.25 4.06 -10.47
C GLY A 52 -4.79 5.01 -9.37
N VAL A 53 -3.48 5.18 -9.17
CA VAL A 53 -2.96 6.07 -8.13
C VAL A 53 -2.98 7.52 -8.62
N SER A 54 -3.63 8.38 -7.84
CA SER A 54 -3.50 9.84 -7.96
C SER A 54 -2.31 10.31 -7.12
N TRP A 55 -1.27 10.86 -7.75
CA TRP A 55 -0.12 11.42 -7.04
C TRP A 55 -0.39 12.87 -6.60
N ASP A 56 -1.40 13.04 -5.76
CA ASP A 56 -1.82 14.34 -5.22
C ASP A 56 -1.15 14.67 -3.87
N GLU A 57 -1.48 15.84 -3.33
CA GLU A 57 -0.95 16.31 -2.04
C GLU A 57 -1.28 15.34 -0.89
N VAL A 58 -2.39 14.59 -0.97
CA VAL A 58 -2.78 13.72 0.13
C VAL A 58 -1.96 12.44 0.08
N ASN A 59 -1.93 11.74 -1.06
CA ASN A 59 -1.15 10.49 -1.20
C ASN A 59 0.37 10.72 -1.00
N THR A 60 0.86 11.93 -1.22
CA THR A 60 2.27 12.31 -1.03
C THR A 60 2.56 13.01 0.30
N ALA A 61 1.58 13.09 1.20
CA ALA A 61 1.68 13.80 2.48
C ALA A 61 2.25 15.23 2.35
N GLY A 62 1.75 16.00 1.39
CA GLY A 62 2.21 17.35 1.09
C GLY A 62 3.48 17.37 0.22
N PHE A 63 3.60 16.45 -0.74
CA PHE A 63 4.76 16.34 -1.65
C PHE A 63 6.09 16.08 -0.92
N THR A 64 6.05 15.25 0.12
CA THR A 64 7.22 14.89 0.93
C THR A 64 8.17 13.92 0.24
N PHE A 65 7.79 13.36 -0.91
CA PHE A 65 8.67 12.59 -1.77
C PHE A 65 8.35 12.87 -3.24
N ASP A 66 9.38 12.74 -4.07
CA ASP A 66 9.23 12.79 -5.52
C ASP A 66 8.78 11.42 -6.02
N VAL A 67 7.58 11.38 -6.62
CA VAL A 67 7.10 10.20 -7.31
C VAL A 67 8.00 9.98 -8.53
N PRO A 68 8.63 8.80 -8.69
CA PRO A 68 9.46 8.54 -9.85
C PRO A 68 8.58 8.61 -11.11
N THR A 69 8.81 9.55 -12.02
CA THR A 69 7.98 9.69 -13.23
C THR A 69 8.55 8.93 -14.42
N GLN A 70 9.88 8.86 -14.53
CA GLN A 70 10.58 8.27 -15.67
C GLN A 70 10.42 6.74 -15.75
N ASN A 71 10.30 6.08 -14.61
CA ASN A 71 10.16 4.62 -14.53
C ASN A 71 8.85 4.19 -13.87
N CYS A 72 7.84 5.07 -13.84
CA CYS A 72 6.51 4.74 -13.34
C CYS A 72 5.49 4.73 -14.48
N TYR A 73 5.02 3.54 -14.78
CA TYR A 73 4.00 3.29 -15.79
C TYR A 73 2.65 3.31 -15.09
N GLN A 74 1.84 4.32 -15.42
CA GLN A 74 0.63 4.66 -14.68
C GLN A 74 -0.59 4.31 -15.51
N PHE A 75 -1.48 3.48 -14.97
CA PHE A 75 -2.67 3.01 -15.66
C PHE A 75 -3.91 3.55 -14.97
N TYR A 76 -4.74 4.29 -15.72
CA TYR A 76 -6.02 4.84 -15.26
C TYR A 76 -7.17 4.24 -16.07
N ASP A 77 -8.41 4.56 -15.68
CA ASP A 77 -9.60 3.99 -16.32
C ASP A 77 -9.74 4.35 -17.80
N THR A 78 -9.32 5.56 -18.19
CA THR A 78 -9.54 6.10 -19.55
C THR A 78 -8.25 6.27 -20.37
N TYR A 79 -7.10 6.24 -19.72
CA TYR A 79 -5.79 6.38 -20.36
C TYR A 79 -4.70 5.77 -19.47
N SER A 80 -3.53 5.56 -20.06
CA SER A 80 -2.30 5.24 -19.33
C SER A 80 -1.25 6.30 -19.65
N LEU A 81 -0.33 6.53 -18.71
CA LEU A 81 0.82 7.40 -18.86
C LEU A 81 2.07 6.54 -18.73
N ILE A 82 2.82 6.44 -19.83
CA ILE A 82 4.09 5.71 -19.88
C ILE A 82 5.14 6.78 -20.13
N GLU A 83 6.01 7.00 -19.15
CA GLU A 83 6.96 8.13 -19.14
C GLU A 83 6.18 9.46 -19.27
N GLU A 84 6.33 10.18 -20.39
CA GLU A 84 5.63 11.43 -20.68
C GLU A 84 4.50 11.25 -21.73
N GLU A 85 4.29 10.02 -22.21
CA GLU A 85 3.33 9.73 -23.27
C GLU A 85 1.99 9.22 -22.74
N LYS A 86 0.91 9.89 -23.16
CA LYS A 86 -0.45 9.49 -22.85
C LYS A 86 -0.98 8.51 -23.89
N ILE A 87 -1.24 7.28 -23.47
CA ILE A 87 -1.74 6.18 -24.29
C ILE A 87 -3.24 6.00 -24.02
N TYR A 88 -4.03 5.95 -25.08
CA TYR A 88 -5.46 5.68 -25.03
C TYR A 88 -5.76 4.24 -25.46
N GLY A 89 -6.86 3.67 -24.97
CA GLY A 89 -7.25 2.28 -25.27
C GLY A 89 -6.48 1.23 -24.47
N VAL A 90 -5.61 1.66 -23.55
CA VAL A 90 -5.00 0.82 -22.51
C VAL A 90 -5.46 1.37 -21.16
N SER A 91 -6.24 0.59 -20.45
CA SER A 91 -6.90 0.92 -19.18
C SER A 91 -6.20 0.27 -17.99
N LEU A 92 -6.58 0.70 -16.79
CA LEU A 92 -6.19 0.11 -15.51
C LEU A 92 -6.33 -1.42 -15.49
N LEU A 93 -7.45 -1.95 -16.02
CA LEU A 93 -7.73 -3.39 -15.98
C LEU A 93 -6.89 -4.20 -16.96
N ASP A 94 -6.34 -3.58 -18.00
CA ASP A 94 -5.50 -4.27 -18.98
C ASP A 94 -4.17 -4.72 -18.36
N MET A 95 -3.65 -3.97 -17.39
CA MET A 95 -2.35 -4.27 -16.78
C MET A 95 -2.38 -5.54 -15.91
N PRO A 96 -3.33 -5.77 -14.97
CA PRO A 96 -3.48 -7.06 -14.31
C PRO A 96 -3.67 -8.23 -15.28
N ASN A 97 -4.44 -8.04 -16.36
CA ASN A 97 -4.62 -9.08 -17.38
C ASN A 97 -3.32 -9.41 -18.11
N ALA A 98 -2.52 -8.39 -18.44
CA ALA A 98 -1.20 -8.57 -19.02
C ALA A 98 -0.27 -9.34 -18.05
N LEU A 99 -0.20 -8.95 -16.77
CA LEU A 99 0.56 -9.69 -15.75
C LEU A 99 0.10 -11.14 -15.61
N LEU A 100 -1.21 -11.39 -15.75
CA LEU A 100 -1.77 -12.74 -15.72
C LEU A 100 -1.46 -13.55 -16.99
N ALA A 101 -1.11 -12.92 -18.10
CA ALA A 101 -0.69 -13.61 -19.31
C ALA A 101 0.82 -13.91 -19.34
N LEU A 102 1.62 -13.19 -18.56
CA LEU A 102 3.06 -13.42 -18.46
C LEU A 102 3.38 -14.78 -17.82
N ASP A 103 4.42 -15.43 -18.34
CA ASP A 103 5.13 -16.52 -17.68
C ASP A 103 6.37 -15.95 -16.98
N TYR A 104 6.12 -15.14 -15.96
CA TYR A 104 7.15 -14.44 -15.19
C TYR A 104 6.89 -14.59 -13.70
N LEU A 105 7.93 -14.96 -12.97
CA LEU A 105 7.95 -15.05 -11.52
C LEU A 105 9.08 -14.17 -10.99
N TYR A 106 8.73 -13.19 -10.17
CA TYR A 106 9.70 -12.35 -9.49
C TYR A 106 10.44 -13.18 -8.45
N PRO A 107 11.78 -13.29 -8.53
CA PRO A 107 12.54 -14.31 -7.81
C PRO A 107 12.85 -13.93 -6.35
N HIS A 108 12.49 -12.72 -5.93
CA HIS A 108 12.85 -12.19 -4.61
C HIS A 108 11.61 -11.96 -3.75
N ASN A 109 11.79 -12.09 -2.43
CA ASN A 109 10.82 -11.59 -1.48
C ASN A 109 11.25 -10.21 -1.03
N ILE A 110 10.30 -9.29 -0.89
CA ILE A 110 10.59 -8.02 -0.24
C ILE A 110 11.11 -8.30 1.17
N ALA A 111 12.30 -7.79 1.47
CA ALA A 111 12.91 -7.93 2.78
C ALA A 111 12.53 -6.73 3.67
N LEU A 112 11.24 -6.39 3.73
CA LEU A 112 10.76 -5.31 4.58
C LEU A 112 10.52 -5.83 5.99
N LEU A 113 11.14 -5.19 6.98
CA LEU A 113 10.80 -5.49 8.35
C LEU A 113 9.38 -4.96 8.63
N PRO A 114 8.48 -5.79 9.18
CA PRO A 114 7.18 -5.30 9.61
C PRO A 114 7.40 -4.19 10.63
N GLN A 115 6.68 -3.07 10.49
CA GLN A 115 6.69 -2.04 11.51
C GLN A 115 6.15 -2.64 12.80
N LYS A 116 7.02 -2.76 13.82
CA LYS A 116 6.63 -3.30 15.10
C LYS A 116 5.81 -2.26 15.85
N ILE A 117 4.51 -2.52 16.01
CA ILE A 117 3.70 -1.78 16.99
C ILE A 117 4.19 -2.19 18.37
N VAL A 118 4.75 -1.25 19.13
CA VAL A 118 5.14 -1.48 20.52
C VAL A 118 3.90 -1.27 21.38
N PRO A 119 3.45 -2.29 22.15
CA PRO A 119 2.34 -2.11 23.08
C PRO A 119 2.65 -0.97 24.04
N PRO A 120 1.73 0.01 24.20
CA PRO A 120 1.94 1.09 25.15
C PRO A 120 1.96 0.52 26.58
N ASP A 121 2.71 1.19 27.47
CA ASP A 121 2.64 0.90 28.90
C ASP A 121 1.24 1.25 29.42
N TRP A 122 0.49 0.21 29.80
CA TRP A 122 -0.92 0.32 30.20
C TRP A 122 -1.03 0.83 31.63
N GLN A 123 -1.00 2.16 31.79
CA GLN A 123 -1.23 2.81 33.08
C GLN A 123 -2.72 3.04 33.39
N GLY A 124 -3.60 2.17 32.88
CA GLY A 124 -5.06 2.24 33.10
C GLY A 124 -5.82 3.27 32.24
N LEU A 125 -5.16 3.93 31.28
CA LEU A 125 -5.79 4.87 30.34
C LEU A 125 -5.64 4.38 28.90
N ILE A 126 -6.72 4.46 28.12
CA ILE A 126 -6.69 4.20 26.68
C ILE A 126 -6.07 5.42 25.98
N LYS A 127 -5.04 5.19 25.17
CA LYS A 127 -4.42 6.20 24.31
C LYS A 127 -4.71 5.87 22.84
N ILE A 128 -4.56 6.85 21.96
CA ILE A 128 -4.78 6.64 20.52
C ILE A 128 -3.89 5.53 19.95
N ASP A 129 -2.63 5.46 20.39
CA ASP A 129 -1.67 4.42 19.98
C ASP A 129 -2.04 3.02 20.50
N SER A 130 -2.96 2.94 21.48
CA SER A 130 -3.52 1.69 21.98
C SER A 130 -4.60 1.12 21.08
N ILE A 131 -5.26 1.96 20.27
CA ILE A 131 -6.45 1.59 19.49
C ILE A 131 -6.14 0.51 18.44
N PRO A 132 -5.04 0.57 17.65
CA PRO A 132 -4.73 -0.49 16.68
C PRO A 132 -4.64 -1.89 17.31
N LEU A 133 -4.04 -2.00 18.50
CA LEU A 133 -3.90 -3.25 19.24
C LEU A 133 -5.22 -3.75 19.84
N LEU A 134 -6.16 -2.85 20.10
CA LEU A 134 -7.51 -3.22 20.55
C LEU A 134 -8.36 -3.68 19.37
N LEU A 135 -8.23 -3.00 18.22
CA LEU A 135 -8.93 -3.35 16.99
C LEU A 135 -8.50 -4.71 16.47
N ASP A 136 -7.21 -5.02 16.48
CA ASP A 136 -6.70 -6.38 16.18
C ASP A 136 -7.49 -7.50 16.88
N LYS A 137 -7.75 -7.35 18.17
CA LYS A 137 -8.42 -8.39 18.98
C LYS A 137 -9.88 -8.63 18.60
N VAL A 138 -10.48 -7.73 17.84
CA VAL A 138 -11.92 -7.77 17.51
C VAL A 138 -12.19 -7.83 16.01
N LEU A 139 -11.19 -7.54 15.17
CA LEU A 139 -11.32 -7.60 13.73
C LEU A 139 -11.10 -9.03 13.22
N ASP A 140 -11.88 -9.41 12.23
CA ASP A 140 -11.80 -10.68 11.50
C ASP A 140 -12.05 -10.46 10.01
N ASP A 141 -12.00 -11.54 9.22
CA ASP A 141 -12.20 -11.51 7.77
C ASP A 141 -13.61 -11.01 7.33
N ASN A 142 -14.57 -10.92 8.26
CA ASN A 142 -15.92 -10.42 7.99
C ASN A 142 -16.12 -8.97 8.44
N SER A 143 -15.09 -8.35 9.01
CA SER A 143 -15.19 -7.02 9.59
C SER A 143 -15.16 -5.93 8.51
N VAL A 144 -16.07 -4.97 8.61
CA VAL A 144 -16.09 -3.76 7.77
C VAL A 144 -15.86 -2.55 8.66
N ILE A 145 -14.82 -1.77 8.35
CA ILE A 145 -14.47 -0.57 9.11
C ILE A 145 -14.87 0.66 8.31
N LEU A 146 -15.67 1.53 8.92
CA LEU A 146 -15.89 2.89 8.44
C LEU A 146 -15.04 3.83 9.29
N ALA A 147 -14.16 4.58 8.66
CA ALA A 147 -13.37 5.60 9.33
C ALA A 147 -13.62 6.97 8.73
N GLU A 148 -13.90 7.91 9.61
CA GLU A 148 -14.12 9.30 9.25
C GLU A 148 -12.78 10.03 9.07
N ALA A 149 -12.82 11.14 8.34
CA ALA A 149 -11.68 12.05 8.24
C ALA A 149 -11.20 12.50 9.63
N GLY A 150 -9.88 12.52 9.83
CA GLY A 150 -9.24 12.91 11.09
C GLY A 150 -8.44 11.78 11.72
N ASN A 151 -8.43 11.70 13.05
CA ASN A 151 -7.55 10.75 13.77
C ASN A 151 -7.92 9.28 13.55
N ALA A 152 -9.17 8.97 13.22
CA ALA A 152 -9.59 7.60 12.90
C ALA A 152 -8.86 7.05 11.67
N PHE A 153 -8.57 7.92 10.70
CA PHE A 153 -7.78 7.60 9.52
C PHE A 153 -6.33 7.22 9.87
N TYR A 154 -5.66 8.01 10.74
CA TYR A 154 -4.30 7.70 11.19
C TYR A 154 -4.22 6.37 11.94
N VAL A 155 -5.23 6.06 12.75
CA VAL A 155 -5.33 4.76 13.44
C VAL A 155 -5.39 3.63 12.42
N LEU A 156 -6.19 3.74 11.35
CA LEU A 156 -6.26 2.73 10.30
C LEU A 156 -4.94 2.50 9.57
N LEU A 157 -4.18 3.55 9.31
CA LEU A 157 -2.85 3.42 8.69
C LEU A 157 -1.90 2.56 9.53
N ILE A 158 -2.07 2.55 10.85
CA ILE A 158 -1.20 1.80 11.77
C ILE A 158 -1.69 0.36 11.96
N ILE A 159 -2.94 0.07 11.62
CA ILE A 159 -3.47 -1.30 11.63
C ILE A 159 -2.87 -2.05 10.43
N TYR A 160 -1.68 -2.59 10.62
CA TYR A 160 -1.15 -3.66 9.80
C TYR A 160 -0.96 -4.92 10.63
N PHE A 161 -1.03 -6.06 9.97
CA PHE A 161 -0.44 -7.32 10.41
C PHE A 161 -1.05 -8.01 11.63
N LEU A 162 -2.37 -8.04 11.72
CA LEU A 162 -2.99 -8.59 12.93
C LEU A 162 -4.17 -9.55 12.64
N VAL A 163 -4.75 -9.50 11.44
CA VAL A 163 -5.75 -10.50 10.97
C VAL A 163 -5.12 -11.76 10.35
N THR A 164 -3.87 -12.12 10.68
CA THR A 164 -3.29 -13.40 10.21
C THR A 164 -2.38 -14.06 11.25
N VAL A 165 -2.95 -14.47 12.38
CA VAL A 165 -2.55 -15.71 13.06
C VAL A 165 -3.79 -16.35 13.70
N ASN A 166 -4.46 -17.24 12.98
CA ASN A 166 -5.13 -18.42 13.53
C ASN A 166 -5.07 -19.55 12.51
#